data_AF-T1CM14-F1
#
_entry.id   AF-T1CM14-F1
#
_cell.length_a   1.000
_cell.length_b   1.000
_cell.length_c   1.000
_cell.angle_alpha   90.00
_cell.angle_beta   90.00
_cell.angle_gamma   90.00
#
_symmetry.space_group_name_H-M   'P 1'
#
loop_
_entity.id
_entity.type
_entity.pdbx_description
1 polymer ?
#
loop_
_entity_poly.entity_id
_entity_poly.type
_entity_poly.pdbx_seq_one_letter_code
_entity_poly.pdbx_strand_id
1 'polypeptide(L)'
;VIGASAGGGGNLTDIGVAIPAQACPLKTALQFPSTPNQFSLATPNIGSIEQVLVSPNSRLGFVTFVPASATGSNNTLPAYQIPCTQHQASLGACPAGQTTVGKVINVSLTGKAGAPLAGVFSPDTNTFYVSTTGDDLVHFIDTANVNALTDTQQVNPRLTCDVTTTA
;
A
#
# COMPACT_ATOMS: atom_id res chain seq x y z
N VAL A 1 6.66 5.47 5.59
CA VAL A 1 6.71 3.99 5.79
C VAL A 1 8.14 3.56 5.90
N ILE A 2 8.48 2.87 6.98
CA ILE A 2 9.86 2.48 7.29
C ILE A 2 10.07 0.98 7.16
N GLY A 3 9.01 0.18 7.31
CA GLY A 3 9.07 -1.23 7.01
C GLY A 3 7.72 -1.92 7.10
N ALA A 4 7.67 -3.15 6.60
CA ALA A 4 6.57 -4.07 6.82
C ALA A 4 7.14 -5.44 7.22
N SER A 5 6.40 -6.20 8.01
CA SER A 5 6.76 -7.55 8.45
C SER A 5 5.58 -8.49 8.22
N ALA A 6 5.86 -9.79 8.01
CA ALA A 6 4.85 -10.80 7.72
C ALA A 6 4.20 -11.44 8.97
N GLY A 7 4.83 -11.32 10.14
CA GLY A 7 4.36 -11.98 11.36
C GLY A 7 2.95 -11.55 11.77
N GLY A 8 2.10 -12.51 12.15
CA GLY A 8 0.78 -12.24 12.73
C GLY A 8 -0.26 -11.62 11.78
N GLY A 9 -0.23 -11.94 10.47
CA GLY A 9 -1.14 -11.34 9.47
C GLY A 9 -0.62 -10.02 8.88
N GLY A 10 0.65 -9.73 9.13
CA GLY A 10 1.37 -8.59 8.58
C GLY A 10 1.24 -7.32 9.42
N ASN A 11 2.35 -6.59 9.58
CA ASN A 11 2.37 -5.29 10.24
C ASN A 11 3.17 -4.28 9.40
N LEU A 12 2.69 -3.05 9.35
CA LEU A 12 3.37 -1.91 8.74
C LEU A 12 3.82 -0.95 9.83
N THR A 13 5.08 -0.55 9.78
CA THR A 13 5.67 0.42 10.70
C THR A 13 5.96 1.72 9.96
N ASP A 14 5.47 2.80 10.53
CA ASP A 14 5.76 4.17 10.12
C ASP A 14 6.32 4.97 11.30
N ILE A 15 6.93 6.12 11.02
CA ILE A 15 7.31 7.07 12.06
C ILE A 15 6.62 8.40 11.77
N GLY A 16 5.78 8.83 12.71
CA GLY A 16 5.31 10.21 12.73
C GLY A 16 6.41 11.11 13.27
N VAL A 17 6.86 12.09 12.48
CA VAL A 17 7.81 13.11 12.91
C VAL A 17 7.07 14.44 13.07
N ALA A 18 7.18 15.04 14.25
CA ALA A 18 6.72 16.40 14.49
C ALA A 18 7.84 17.37 14.09
N ILE A 19 7.62 18.15 13.02
CA ILE A 19 8.53 19.22 12.63
C ILE A 19 8.16 20.46 13.46
N PRO A 20 9.07 21.00 14.30
CA PRO A 20 8.78 22.20 15.07
C PRO A 20 8.51 23.39 14.14
N ALA A 21 7.32 23.99 14.22
CA ALA A 21 6.91 25.11 13.37
C ALA A 21 7.39 26.49 13.89
N GLN A 22 8.49 26.54 14.64
CA GLN A 22 9.01 27.77 15.23
C GLN A 22 10.18 28.34 14.41
N ALA A 23 10.55 29.59 14.69
CA ALA A 23 11.74 30.21 14.08
C ALA A 23 12.97 29.29 14.22
N CYS A 24 13.78 29.19 13.17
CA CYS A 24 14.96 28.31 13.15
C CYS A 24 15.83 28.58 14.40
N PRO A 25 16.10 27.55 15.24
CA PRO A 25 16.79 27.76 16.50
C PRO A 25 18.21 28.27 16.24
N LEU A 26 18.52 29.47 16.73
CA LEU A 26 19.76 30.15 16.40
C LEU A 26 21.00 29.50 17.06
N LYS A 27 20.83 28.72 18.14
CA LYS A 27 21.94 28.14 18.95
C LYS A 27 21.63 26.87 19.76
N THR A 28 20.50 26.20 19.54
CA THR A 28 20.14 24.96 20.28
C THR A 28 20.00 23.78 19.33
N ALA A 29 20.25 22.57 19.85
CA ALA A 29 20.06 21.34 19.08
C ALA A 29 18.60 21.21 18.64
N LEU A 30 18.40 20.96 17.34
CA LEU A 30 17.07 20.75 16.78
C LEU A 30 16.54 19.39 17.23
N GLN A 31 15.43 19.39 17.95
CA GLN A 31 14.75 18.17 18.37
C GLN A 31 13.61 17.87 17.40
N PHE A 32 13.56 16.62 16.93
CA PHE A 32 12.47 16.09 16.12
C PHE A 32 11.77 14.99 16.91
N PRO A 33 10.70 15.33 17.67
CA PRO A 33 9.90 14.31 18.33
C PRO A 33 9.38 13.32 17.29
N SER A 34 9.68 12.04 17.50
CA SER A 34 9.27 10.96 16.62
C SER A 34 8.47 9.92 17.40
N THR A 35 7.36 9.47 16.83
CA THR A 35 6.53 8.41 17.40
C THR A 35 6.40 7.27 16.40
N PRO A 36 6.87 6.05 16.74
CA PRO A 36 6.60 4.87 15.93
C PRO A 36 5.10 4.57 15.90
N ASN A 37 4.55 4.35 14.72
CA ASN A 37 3.18 3.94 14.49
C ASN A 37 3.19 2.55 13.86
N GLN A 38 2.50 1.59 14.48
CA GLN A 38 2.30 0.26 13.92
C GLN A 38 0.85 0.08 13.50
N PHE A 39 0.67 -0.48 12.31
CA PHE A 39 -0.63 -0.78 11.74
C PHE A 39 -0.66 -2.25 11.35
N SER A 40 -1.69 -2.97 11.74
CA SER A 40 -1.91 -4.32 11.21
C SER A 40 -2.33 -4.19 9.75
N LEU A 41 -1.73 -5.02 8.89
CA LEU A 41 -2.21 -5.18 7.51
C LEU A 41 -3.55 -5.93 7.48
N ALA A 42 -3.86 -6.72 8.53
CA ALA A 42 -5.08 -7.51 8.66
C ALA A 42 -5.36 -8.38 7.42
N THR A 43 -4.29 -8.86 6.79
CA THR A 43 -4.31 -9.58 5.54
C THR A 43 -4.01 -11.05 5.82
N PRO A 44 -4.92 -11.99 5.49
CA PRO A 44 -4.70 -13.39 5.80
C PRO A 44 -3.50 -13.94 5.02
N ASN A 45 -2.81 -14.93 5.56
CA ASN A 45 -1.83 -15.72 4.78
C ASN A 45 -0.62 -14.94 4.20
N ILE A 46 -0.16 -13.86 4.83
CA ILE A 46 1.14 -13.25 4.47
C ILE A 46 2.27 -14.17 4.95
N GLY A 47 3.12 -14.65 4.03
CA GLY A 47 4.31 -15.46 4.32
C GLY A 47 5.59 -14.62 4.42
N SER A 48 5.89 -13.85 3.39
CA SER A 48 6.99 -12.87 3.36
C SER A 48 6.57 -11.62 2.61
N ILE A 49 7.02 -10.45 3.08
CA ILE A 49 6.83 -9.20 2.35
C ILE A 49 7.83 -9.15 1.20
N GLU A 50 7.35 -8.88 -0.01
CA GLU A 50 8.19 -8.70 -1.18
C GLU A 50 8.57 -7.23 -1.35
N GLN A 51 7.57 -6.35 -1.39
CA GLN A 51 7.80 -4.94 -1.64
C GLN A 51 6.82 -4.07 -0.87
N VAL A 52 7.30 -2.87 -0.53
CA VAL A 52 6.46 -1.75 -0.11
C VAL A 52 6.67 -0.65 -1.14
N LEU A 53 5.70 -0.47 -2.03
CA LEU A 53 5.79 0.50 -3.11
C LEU A 53 5.07 1.77 -2.70
N VAL A 54 5.77 2.89 -2.71
CA VAL A 54 5.19 4.21 -2.41
C VAL A 54 4.87 4.94 -3.70
N SER A 55 3.71 5.60 -3.76
CA SER A 55 3.30 6.39 -4.91
C SER A 55 4.24 7.59 -5.10
N PRO A 56 4.53 8.02 -6.34
CA PRO A 56 5.37 9.19 -6.62
C PRO A 56 4.91 10.47 -5.92
N ASN A 57 3.60 10.63 -5.71
CA ASN A 57 3.00 11.75 -5.00
C ASN A 57 3.00 11.60 -3.46
N SER A 58 3.57 10.52 -2.91
CA SER A 58 3.65 10.20 -1.48
C SER A 58 2.30 10.18 -0.75
N ARG A 59 1.22 9.77 -1.45
CA ARG A 59 -0.14 9.67 -0.86
C ARG A 59 -0.53 8.26 -0.45
N LEU A 60 0.00 7.26 -1.14
CA LEU A 60 -0.32 5.85 -0.93
C LEU A 60 0.96 5.03 -0.91
N GLY A 61 0.93 3.93 -0.18
CA GLY A 61 1.87 2.83 -0.35
C GLY A 61 1.11 1.51 -0.50
N PHE A 62 1.54 0.63 -1.38
CA PHE A 62 1.03 -0.74 -1.48
C PHE A 62 2.05 -1.74 -0.95
N VAL A 63 1.56 -2.82 -0.37
CA VAL A 63 2.39 -3.92 0.12
C VAL A 63 2.12 -5.16 -0.71
N THR A 64 3.14 -5.71 -1.34
CA THR A 64 3.08 -7.00 -2.03
C THR A 64 3.81 -8.06 -1.22
N PHE A 65 3.39 -9.31 -1.35
CA PHE A 65 3.88 -10.40 -0.51
C PHE A 65 3.72 -11.76 -1.19
N VAL A 66 4.60 -12.68 -0.79
CA VAL A 66 4.42 -14.10 -1.08
C VAL A 66 3.53 -14.70 0.01
N PRO A 67 2.50 -15.49 -0.36
CA PRO A 67 1.61 -16.10 0.61
C PRO A 67 2.30 -17.21 1.40
N ALA A 68 1.93 -17.40 2.66
CA ALA A 68 2.47 -18.47 3.50
C ALA A 68 2.05 -19.88 3.00
N SER A 69 0.91 -19.96 2.32
CA SER A 69 0.42 -21.14 1.62
C SER A 69 -0.09 -20.80 0.22
N ALA A 70 0.30 -21.59 -0.77
CA ALA A 70 -0.12 -21.46 -2.17
C ALA A 70 -1.63 -21.65 -2.39
N THR A 71 -2.34 -22.25 -1.42
CA THR A 71 -3.79 -22.52 -1.50
C THR A 71 -4.65 -21.49 -0.77
N GLY A 72 -4.05 -20.53 -0.07
CA GLY A 72 -4.82 -19.51 0.64
C GLY A 72 -5.28 -18.43 -0.31
N SER A 73 -6.57 -18.43 -0.64
CA SER A 73 -7.25 -17.35 -1.36
C SER A 73 -7.02 -16.04 -0.63
N ASN A 74 -6.07 -15.24 -1.10
CA ASN A 74 -5.87 -13.89 -0.62
C ASN A 74 -6.18 -12.93 -1.74
N ASN A 75 -7.43 -12.49 -1.80
CA ASN A 75 -7.90 -11.52 -2.77
C ASN A 75 -7.81 -10.08 -2.23
N THR A 76 -6.86 -9.79 -1.33
CA THR A 76 -6.71 -8.46 -0.75
C THR A 76 -5.33 -7.89 -1.01
N LEU A 77 -5.31 -6.67 -1.53
CA LEU A 77 -4.12 -5.85 -1.68
C LEU A 77 -4.05 -4.82 -0.53
N PRO A 78 -3.09 -4.94 0.39
CA PRO A 78 -2.94 -3.98 1.46
C PRO A 78 -2.36 -2.68 0.93
N ALA A 79 -3.05 -1.59 1.22
CA ALA A 79 -2.65 -0.23 0.95
C ALA A 79 -2.49 0.53 2.26
N TYR A 80 -1.60 1.50 2.27
CA TYR A 80 -1.35 2.42 3.36
C TYR A 80 -1.54 3.85 2.86
N GLN A 81 -2.50 4.55 3.43
CA GLN A 81 -2.62 5.99 3.26
C GLN A 81 -1.53 6.66 4.06
N ILE A 82 -0.64 7.34 3.35
CA ILE A 82 0.44 8.10 3.96
C ILE A 82 -0.17 9.39 4.54
N PRO A 83 0.06 9.68 5.83
CA PRO A 83 -0.51 10.86 6.46
C PRO A 83 0.07 12.15 5.87
N CYS A 84 -0.72 13.22 5.88
CA CYS A 84 -0.17 14.56 5.69
C CYS A 84 0.67 14.96 6.91
N THR A 85 1.65 15.85 6.71
CA THR A 85 2.48 16.35 7.82
C THR A 85 1.67 17.17 8.81
N GLN A 86 2.09 17.18 10.08
CA GLN A 86 1.47 18.04 11.11
C GLN A 86 1.47 19.51 10.72
N HIS A 87 2.52 19.96 10.02
CA HIS A 87 2.59 21.32 9.51
C HIS A 87 1.52 21.60 8.45
N GLN A 88 1.36 20.72 7.46
CA GLN A 88 0.27 20.84 6.47
C GLN A 88 -1.10 20.85 7.15
N ALA A 89 -1.30 20.02 8.18
CA ALA A 89 -2.53 20.00 8.94
C ALA A 89 -2.79 21.32 9.67
N SER A 90 -1.77 21.91 10.30
CA SER A 90 -1.89 23.21 11.00
C SER A 90 -2.27 24.37 10.09
N LEU A 91 -1.93 24.26 8.81
CA LEU A 91 -2.26 25.25 7.77
C LEU A 91 -3.59 24.95 7.05
N GLY A 92 -4.27 23.85 7.39
CA GLY A 92 -5.45 23.39 6.64
C GLY A 92 -5.12 22.98 5.19
N ALA A 93 -3.86 22.62 4.91
CA ALA A 93 -3.31 22.37 3.58
C ALA A 93 -3.03 20.88 3.31
N CYS A 94 -3.71 19.96 4.02
CA CYS A 94 -3.60 18.54 3.72
C CYS A 94 -4.21 18.24 2.35
N PRO A 95 -3.52 17.46 1.48
CA PRO A 95 -4.08 16.96 0.24
C PRO A 95 -5.43 16.27 0.49
N ALA A 96 -6.37 16.43 -0.45
CA ALA A 96 -7.71 15.87 -0.33
C ALA A 96 -7.67 14.38 0.03
N GLY A 97 -8.44 13.97 1.03
CA GLY A 97 -8.51 12.58 1.47
C GLY A 97 -7.32 12.05 2.27
N GLN A 98 -6.29 12.86 2.56
CA GLN A 98 -5.26 12.49 3.54
C GLN A 98 -5.70 12.82 4.97
N THR A 99 -5.22 11.99 5.89
CA THR A 99 -5.40 12.13 7.34
C THR A 99 -4.09 12.54 7.99
N THR A 100 -4.14 12.99 9.24
CA THR A 100 -2.94 13.33 10.03
C THR A 100 -2.30 12.10 10.70
N VAL A 101 -2.99 10.97 10.66
CA VAL A 101 -2.52 9.66 11.11
C VAL A 101 -2.70 8.69 9.95
N GLY A 102 -1.68 7.91 9.61
CA GLY A 102 -1.78 6.98 8.49
C GLY A 102 -2.84 5.90 8.74
N LYS A 103 -3.29 5.26 7.67
CA LYS A 103 -4.38 4.28 7.72
C LYS A 103 -4.13 3.16 6.74
N VAL A 104 -4.34 1.92 7.17
CA VAL A 104 -4.34 0.76 6.27
C VAL A 104 -5.72 0.60 5.64
N ILE A 105 -5.74 0.32 4.33
CA ILE A 105 -6.92 0.01 3.53
C ILE A 105 -6.63 -1.30 2.80
N ASN A 106 -7.48 -2.30 2.97
CA ASN A 106 -7.38 -3.52 2.18
C ASN A 106 -8.28 -3.40 0.96
N VAL A 107 -7.67 -3.39 -0.22
CA VAL A 107 -8.37 -3.35 -1.49
C VAL A 107 -8.80 -4.76 -1.86
N SER A 108 -10.10 -4.97 -2.04
CA SER A 108 -10.62 -6.24 -2.55
C SER A 108 -10.31 -6.36 -4.04
N LEU A 109 -9.59 -7.40 -4.40
CA LEU A 109 -9.31 -7.79 -5.78
C LEU A 109 -10.47 -8.65 -6.29
N THR A 110 -10.91 -8.37 -7.50
CA THR A 110 -12.06 -9.03 -8.14
C THR A 110 -11.63 -10.36 -8.76
N GLY A 111 -12.60 -11.24 -9.08
CA GLY A 111 -12.29 -12.52 -9.73
C GLY A 111 -11.68 -13.58 -8.79
N LYS A 112 -10.71 -14.35 -9.30
CA LYS A 112 -10.02 -15.41 -8.57
C LYS A 112 -8.62 -14.99 -8.09
N ALA A 113 -8.41 -13.69 -7.95
CA ALA A 113 -7.18 -13.10 -7.50
C ALA A 113 -6.69 -13.74 -6.19
N GLY A 114 -5.47 -14.24 -6.26
CA GLY A 114 -4.65 -14.62 -5.12
C GLY A 114 -3.73 -13.47 -4.70
N ALA A 115 -2.66 -13.83 -3.98
CA ALA A 115 -1.79 -12.86 -3.35
C ALA A 115 -1.14 -11.90 -4.36
N PRO A 116 -1.11 -10.59 -4.08
CA PRO A 116 -0.41 -9.61 -4.91
C PRO A 116 1.12 -9.79 -4.76
N LEU A 117 1.78 -10.19 -5.84
CA LEU A 117 3.22 -10.48 -5.83
C LEU A 117 4.09 -9.26 -6.18
N ALA A 118 3.66 -8.50 -7.18
CA ALA A 118 4.40 -7.38 -7.72
C ALA A 118 3.43 -6.32 -8.24
N GLY A 119 3.86 -5.08 -8.27
CA GLY A 119 3.07 -4.02 -8.87
C GLY A 119 3.86 -2.77 -9.16
N VAL A 120 3.20 -1.80 -9.79
CA VAL A 120 3.82 -0.53 -10.17
C VAL A 120 2.75 0.54 -10.28
N PHE A 121 3.09 1.76 -9.87
CA PHE A 121 2.23 2.93 -10.08
C PHE A 121 2.35 3.43 -11.52
N SER A 122 1.23 3.85 -12.08
CA SER A 122 1.21 4.66 -13.29
C SER A 122 1.95 5.99 -13.04
N PRO A 123 2.57 6.60 -14.06
CA PRO A 123 3.26 7.89 -13.91
C PRO A 123 2.37 9.03 -13.43
N ASP A 124 1.08 8.99 -13.77
CA ASP A 124 0.08 9.98 -13.35
C ASP A 124 -0.51 9.67 -11.96
N THR A 125 -0.10 8.56 -11.33
CA THR A 125 -0.49 8.11 -9.99
C THR A 125 -1.97 7.80 -9.79
N ASN A 126 -2.74 7.66 -10.88
CA ASN A 126 -4.17 7.33 -10.84
C ASN A 126 -4.46 5.84 -10.97
N THR A 127 -3.45 5.03 -11.30
CA THR A 127 -3.59 3.58 -11.37
C THR A 127 -2.40 2.89 -10.71
N PHE A 128 -2.66 1.82 -9.97
CA PHE A 128 -1.64 0.86 -9.57
C PHE A 128 -1.92 -0.47 -10.27
N TYR A 129 -0.93 -0.96 -11.01
CA TYR A 129 -1.01 -2.25 -11.68
C TYR A 129 -0.44 -3.30 -10.75
N VAL A 130 -1.15 -4.39 -10.50
CA VAL A 130 -0.71 -5.45 -9.61
C VAL A 130 -0.90 -6.81 -10.26
N SER A 131 0.14 -7.65 -10.23
CA SER A 131 0.06 -9.05 -10.62
C SER A 131 -0.27 -9.91 -9.40
N THR A 132 -1.19 -10.84 -9.59
CA THR A 132 -1.72 -11.73 -8.56
C THR A 132 -1.34 -13.18 -8.85
N THR A 133 -1.28 -14.02 -7.81
CA THR A 133 -1.35 -15.47 -8.01
C THR A 133 -2.79 -15.90 -8.31
N GLY A 134 -2.99 -17.13 -8.77
CA GLY A 134 -4.31 -17.77 -8.77
C GLY A 134 -5.19 -17.52 -10.01
N ASP A 135 -5.03 -16.40 -10.70
CA ASP A 135 -5.76 -16.10 -11.94
C ASP A 135 -4.90 -15.64 -13.12
N ASP A 136 -3.58 -15.48 -12.94
CA ASP A 136 -2.62 -15.05 -13.97
C ASP A 136 -2.98 -13.69 -14.63
N LEU A 137 -3.70 -12.83 -13.91
CA LEU A 137 -4.13 -11.51 -14.39
C LEU A 137 -3.26 -10.39 -13.82
N VAL A 138 -3.29 -9.25 -14.50
CA VAL A 138 -2.87 -7.96 -13.94
C VAL A 138 -4.11 -7.13 -13.66
N HIS A 139 -4.26 -6.70 -12.40
CA HIS A 139 -5.36 -5.90 -11.90
C HIS A 139 -5.01 -4.42 -11.89
N PHE A 140 -6.02 -3.58 -12.12
CA PHE A 140 -5.90 -2.12 -12.26
C PHE A 140 -6.62 -1.48 -11.09
N ILE A 141 -5.84 -1.03 -10.12
CA ILE A 141 -6.37 -0.40 -8.92
C ILE A 141 -6.50 1.10 -9.18
N ASP A 142 -7.70 1.64 -9.11
CA ASP A 142 -7.92 3.09 -9.13
C ASP A 142 -7.41 3.71 -7.83
N THR A 143 -6.46 4.62 -7.97
CA THR A 143 -5.80 5.34 -6.87
C THR A 143 -6.13 6.83 -6.84
N ALA A 144 -6.99 7.33 -7.74
CA ALA A 144 -7.38 8.73 -7.79
C ALA A 144 -8.12 9.14 -6.50
N ASN A 145 -8.97 8.26 -5.98
CA ASN A 145 -9.61 8.40 -4.68
C ASN A 145 -8.92 7.53 -3.63
N VAL A 146 -7.97 8.13 -2.90
CA VAL A 146 -7.21 7.44 -1.84
C VAL A 146 -8.09 6.80 -0.76
N ASN A 147 -9.33 7.26 -0.55
CA ASN A 147 -10.27 6.74 0.46
C ASN A 147 -11.14 5.59 -0.04
N ALA A 148 -11.19 5.36 -1.34
CA ALA A 148 -12.05 4.36 -1.98
C ALA A 148 -11.28 3.69 -3.12
N LEU A 149 -10.19 3.02 -2.78
CA LEU A 149 -9.39 2.25 -3.72
C LEU A 149 -10.23 1.06 -4.22
N THR A 150 -10.25 0.86 -5.54
CA THR A 150 -11.05 -0.19 -6.17
C THR A 150 -10.27 -0.87 -7.28
N ASP A 151 -10.46 -2.18 -7.41
CA ASP A 151 -10.03 -2.93 -8.58
C ASP A 151 -11.05 -2.73 -9.70
N THR A 152 -10.63 -2.07 -10.78
CA THR A 152 -11.54 -1.55 -11.83
C THR A 152 -11.47 -2.33 -13.13
N GLN A 153 -10.31 -2.90 -13.45
CA GLN A 153 -10.06 -3.59 -14.71
C GLN A 153 -9.02 -4.69 -14.52
N GLN A 154 -9.07 -5.67 -15.41
CA GLN A 154 -8.12 -6.78 -15.44
C GLN A 154 -7.64 -7.00 -16.87
N VAL A 155 -6.37 -7.36 -17.03
CA VAL A 155 -5.83 -7.82 -18.31
C VAL A 155 -5.14 -9.15 -18.14
N ASN A 156 -5.43 -10.08 -19.06
CA ASN A 156 -4.66 -11.31 -19.18
C ASN A 156 -3.47 -11.03 -20.11
N PRO A 157 -2.22 -11.05 -19.61
CA PRO A 157 -1.04 -10.79 -20.42
C PRO A 157 -0.69 -11.97 -21.34
N ARG A 158 -1.39 -13.10 -21.22
CA ARG A 158 -1.23 -14.35 -22.01
C ARG A 158 0.20 -14.90 -21.96
N LEU A 159 0.82 -14.81 -20.78
CA LEU A 159 2.18 -15.28 -20.55
C LEU A 159 2.23 -16.75 -20.10
N THR A 160 1.12 -17.29 -19.61
CA THR A 160 0.97 -18.72 -19.36
C THR A 160 0.39 -19.40 -20.60
N CYS A 161 0.85 -20.63 -20.89
CA CYS A 161 0.26 -21.43 -21.95
C CYS A 161 -1.18 -21.75 -21.56
N ASP A 162 -2.12 -21.48 -22.45
CA ASP A 162 -3.50 -21.95 -22.32
C ASP A 162 -3.46 -23.48 -22.39
N VAL A 163 -3.38 -24.15 -21.24
CA VAL A 163 -3.56 -25.60 -21.18
C VAL A 163 -5.05 -25.86 -21.33
N THR A 164 -5.53 -25.78 -22.56
CA THR A 164 -6.80 -26.37 -22.93
C THR A 164 -6.64 -27.87 -22.73
N THR A 165 -6.97 -28.36 -21.53
CA THR A 165 -7.16 -29.79 -21.31
C THR A 165 -8.45 -30.16 -22.02
N THR A 166 -8.35 -30.44 -23.32
CA THR A 166 -9.38 -31.19 -24.05
C THR A 166 -9.43 -32.58 -23.43
N ALA A 167 -10.50 -32.85 -22.69
CA ALA A 167 -10.93 -34.20 -22.34
C ALA A 167 -11.54 -34.88 -23.57
#